data_AF-A0A2S3H4V7-F1
#
_entry.id   AF-A0A2S3H4V7-F1
#
_cell.length_a   1.000
_cell.length_b   1.000
_cell.length_c   1.000
_cell.angle_alpha   90.00
_cell.angle_beta   90.00
_cell.angle_gamma   90.00
#
_symmetry.space_group_name_H-M   'P 1'
#
loop_
_entity.id
_entity.type
_entity.pdbx_description
1 polymer ?
#
loop_
_entity_poly.entity_id
_entity_poly.type
_entity_poly.pdbx_seq_one_letter_code
_entity_poly.pdbx_strand_id
1 'polypeptide(L)'
;MYFHYYGQLLHQQNMLQDFVRTGTYYAAVMENRSDFEGRVVVDVGAGSGILSLFAAQAGARHVYAVEASEMAEHAQRLICGNPSLGQRITVIKGKVEEVELPEKADILISEPMGTLLVNERMLESYVIARDRFLAPDGKMFPTTGRIHMAPFSDEYLYVEMANKALFWQQHNFFGVDLTPLHGSAFQGYFSQPVVDAFDPRLLISPPTYHTLDFTSMKEEELYEIDIPLSFVASVGTRVHGLACWFDVLFNGSTVQRWLTTAPGSPTTHWYQLRCVLSQPLYVMAGQEITGRLHLVAHSAQSYTIYLTMSAKMWGVGAEQGGILQTSTGKLELKEPYYRLSQPQSYMLQQDQQQQQLPSLQPQS
;
A
#
# COMPACT_ATOMS: atom_id res chain seq x y z
N MET A 1 5.48 9.15 -17.92
CA MET A 1 4.35 8.25 -17.64
C MET A 1 3.76 8.53 -16.24
N TYR A 2 4.57 8.55 -15.18
CA TYR A 2 4.14 8.88 -13.81
C TYR A 2 3.38 10.21 -13.65
N PHE A 3 4.00 11.36 -13.96
CA PHE A 3 3.32 12.66 -13.85
C PHE A 3 2.12 12.80 -14.79
N HIS A 4 2.09 12.05 -15.90
CA HIS A 4 0.93 12.05 -16.78
C HIS A 4 -0.28 11.38 -16.13
N TYR A 5 -0.06 10.28 -15.40
CA TYR A 5 -1.11 9.60 -14.62
C TYR A 5 -1.71 10.54 -13.57
N TYR A 6 -0.86 11.19 -12.77
CA TYR A 6 -1.28 12.11 -11.70
C TYR A 6 -1.84 13.45 -12.18
N GLY A 7 -1.56 13.82 -13.44
CA GLY A 7 -2.16 14.97 -14.12
C GLY A 7 -3.62 14.79 -14.54
N GLN A 8 -4.23 13.62 -14.32
CA GLN A 8 -5.62 13.35 -14.68
C GLN A 8 -6.57 13.48 -13.48
N LEU A 9 -7.68 14.20 -13.66
CA LEU A 9 -8.70 14.40 -12.61
C LEU A 9 -9.32 13.09 -12.11
N LEU A 10 -9.42 12.06 -12.97
CA LEU A 10 -9.98 10.76 -12.56
C LEU A 10 -9.17 10.12 -11.43
N HIS A 11 -7.84 10.18 -11.50
CA HIS A 11 -6.97 9.63 -10.45
C HIS A 11 -7.04 10.47 -9.18
N GLN A 12 -7.09 11.81 -9.30
CA GLN A 12 -7.30 12.69 -8.16
C GLN A 12 -8.65 12.43 -7.48
N GLN A 13 -9.71 12.19 -8.26
CA GLN A 13 -11.03 11.85 -7.73
C GLN A 13 -11.00 10.53 -6.95
N ASN A 14 -10.35 9.48 -7.47
CA ASN A 14 -10.22 8.20 -6.76
C ASN A 14 -9.54 8.40 -5.39
N MET A 15 -8.49 9.23 -5.34
CA MET A 15 -7.79 9.57 -4.11
C MET A 15 -8.64 10.39 -3.12
N LEU A 16 -9.43 11.34 -3.63
CA LEU A 16 -10.32 12.19 -2.82
C LEU A 16 -11.58 11.45 -2.32
N GLN A 17 -12.04 10.43 -3.03
CA GLN A 17 -13.19 9.60 -2.64
C GLN A 17 -12.84 8.58 -1.55
N ASP A 18 -11.56 8.33 -1.30
CA ASP A 18 -11.10 7.61 -0.13
C ASP A 18 -11.27 8.49 1.12
N PHE A 19 -12.45 8.44 1.72
CA PHE A 19 -12.80 9.25 2.90
C PHE A 19 -11.96 8.91 4.12
N VAL A 20 -11.43 7.68 4.25
CA VAL A 20 -10.54 7.31 5.35
C VAL A 20 -9.24 8.07 5.19
N ARG A 21 -8.66 8.06 3.97
CA ARG A 21 -7.49 8.85 3.62
C ARG A 21 -7.73 10.35 3.83
N THR A 22 -8.62 10.96 3.05
CA THR A 22 -8.80 12.41 3.04
C THR A 22 -9.30 12.93 4.40
N GLY A 23 -10.18 12.19 5.06
CA GLY A 23 -10.72 12.53 6.38
C GLY A 23 -9.66 12.48 7.48
N THR A 24 -8.74 11.51 7.45
CA THR A 24 -7.66 11.42 8.45
C THR A 24 -6.66 12.57 8.30
N TYR A 25 -6.31 12.96 7.07
CA TYR A 25 -5.50 14.15 6.80
C TYR A 25 -6.19 15.42 7.30
N TYR A 26 -7.48 15.59 6.99
CA TYR A 26 -8.27 16.71 7.47
C TYR A 26 -8.27 16.79 9.00
N ALA A 27 -8.55 15.68 9.68
CA ALA A 27 -8.55 15.61 11.14
C ALA A 27 -7.15 15.90 11.73
N ALA A 28 -6.09 15.33 11.14
CA ALA A 28 -4.72 15.56 11.59
C ALA A 28 -4.34 17.05 11.55
N VAL A 29 -4.76 17.78 10.50
CA VAL A 29 -4.52 19.22 10.37
C VAL A 29 -5.43 20.03 11.30
N MET A 30 -6.74 19.79 11.28
CA MET A 30 -7.71 20.59 12.03
C MET A 30 -7.59 20.43 13.54
N GLU A 31 -7.33 19.23 14.04
CA GLU A 31 -7.21 18.99 15.48
C GLU A 31 -5.85 19.44 16.03
N ASN A 32 -4.86 19.62 15.16
CA ASN A 32 -3.59 20.23 15.49
C ASN A 32 -3.48 21.66 14.94
N ARG A 33 -4.60 22.40 14.91
CA ARG A 33 -4.65 23.76 14.37
C ARG A 33 -3.55 24.68 14.92
N SER A 34 -3.18 24.52 16.19
CA SER A 34 -2.09 25.26 16.85
C SER A 34 -0.73 25.12 16.16
N ASP A 35 -0.50 24.01 15.45
CA ASP A 35 0.73 23.79 14.70
C ASP A 35 0.70 24.58 13.38
N PHE A 36 -0.47 24.82 12.78
CA PHE A 36 -0.62 25.47 11.48
C PHE A 36 -0.90 26.98 11.57
N GLU A 37 -1.56 27.44 12.63
CA GLU A 37 -2.00 28.84 12.74
C GLU A 37 -0.82 29.82 12.70
N GLY A 38 -0.86 30.77 11.75
CA GLY A 38 0.19 31.77 11.55
C GLY A 38 1.51 31.22 10.98
N ARG A 39 1.56 29.93 10.59
CA ARG A 39 2.76 29.26 10.08
C ARG A 39 2.87 29.23 8.56
N VAL A 40 4.09 28.98 8.09
CA VAL A 40 4.38 28.68 6.68
C VAL A 40 4.34 27.17 6.47
N VAL A 41 3.58 26.75 5.46
CA VAL A 41 3.39 25.34 5.12
C VAL A 41 3.90 25.07 3.71
N VAL A 42 4.55 23.93 3.50
CA VAL A 42 4.87 23.39 2.17
C VAL A 42 4.08 22.11 1.96
N ASP A 43 3.32 22.06 0.88
CA ASP A 43 2.57 20.89 0.42
C ASP A 43 3.30 20.27 -0.77
N VAL A 44 3.92 19.11 -0.56
CA VAL A 44 4.79 18.43 -1.55
C VAL A 44 3.97 17.44 -2.36
N GLY A 45 3.96 17.60 -3.68
CA GLY A 45 3.09 16.81 -4.56
C GLY A 45 1.62 17.15 -4.30
N ALA A 46 1.31 18.44 -4.33
CA ALA A 46 0.02 18.96 -3.87
C ALA A 46 -1.19 18.38 -4.62
N GLY A 47 -1.00 17.82 -5.82
CA GLY A 47 -2.05 17.26 -6.64
C GLY A 47 -3.13 18.31 -6.89
N SER A 48 -4.37 18.00 -6.51
CA SER A 48 -5.49 18.96 -6.56
C SER A 48 -5.36 20.19 -5.65
N GLY A 49 -4.42 20.20 -4.69
CA GLY A 49 -4.24 21.26 -3.70
C GLY A 49 -5.12 21.09 -2.45
N ILE A 50 -5.73 19.92 -2.24
CA ILE A 50 -6.65 19.67 -1.12
C ILE A 50 -5.98 19.83 0.26
N LEU A 51 -4.75 19.34 0.42
CA LEU A 51 -4.02 19.46 1.69
C LEU A 51 -3.61 20.91 1.95
N SER A 52 -3.21 21.63 0.90
CA SER A 52 -2.99 23.07 0.96
C SER A 52 -4.22 23.85 1.43
N LEU A 53 -5.42 23.48 0.96
CA LEU A 53 -6.67 24.09 1.40
C LEU A 53 -6.96 23.77 2.87
N PHE A 54 -6.68 22.55 3.35
CA PHE A 54 -6.79 22.22 4.78
C PHE A 54 -5.82 23.04 5.64
N ALA A 55 -4.57 23.18 5.22
CA ALA A 55 -3.59 24.01 5.92
C ALA A 55 -4.06 25.48 6.00
N ALA A 56 -4.59 26.03 4.90
CA ALA A 56 -5.16 27.38 4.89
C ALA A 56 -6.40 27.50 5.81
N GLN A 57 -7.27 26.49 5.85
CA GLN A 57 -8.43 26.44 6.75
C GLN A 57 -8.00 26.44 8.23
N ALA A 58 -6.90 25.76 8.56
CA ALA A 58 -6.32 25.75 9.90
C ALA A 58 -5.68 27.10 10.30
N GLY A 59 -5.58 28.04 9.36
CA GLY A 59 -5.08 29.39 9.64
C GLY A 59 -3.59 29.56 9.31
N ALA A 60 -3.02 28.71 8.46
CA ALA A 60 -1.69 28.94 7.90
C ALA A 60 -1.56 30.38 7.38
N ARG A 61 -0.41 31.00 7.64
CA ARG A 61 -0.04 32.33 7.14
C ARG A 61 0.14 32.27 5.64
N HIS A 62 0.85 31.26 5.17
CA HIS A 62 1.08 31.01 3.75
C HIS A 62 1.29 29.52 3.49
N VAL A 63 0.88 29.04 2.31
CA VAL A 63 1.08 27.67 1.85
C VAL A 63 1.74 27.70 0.46
N TYR A 64 2.87 27.02 0.32
CA TYR A 64 3.51 26.74 -0.97
C TYR A 64 3.10 25.34 -1.44
N ALA A 65 2.24 25.28 -2.45
CA ALA A 65 1.75 24.04 -3.05
C ALA A 65 2.63 23.65 -4.24
N VAL A 66 3.55 22.70 -4.05
CA VAL A 66 4.48 22.25 -5.09
C VAL A 66 3.89 21.06 -5.83
N GLU A 67 3.68 21.18 -7.13
CA GLU A 67 3.11 20.12 -7.97
C GLU A 67 3.84 20.03 -9.31
N ALA A 68 4.36 18.85 -9.65
CA ALA A 68 5.19 18.66 -10.83
C ALA A 68 4.39 18.39 -12.11
N SER A 69 3.18 17.83 -11.99
CA SER A 69 2.32 17.48 -13.12
C SER A 69 1.48 18.65 -13.62
N GLU A 70 0.74 18.41 -14.70
CA GLU A 70 -0.28 19.34 -15.20
C GLU A 70 -1.45 19.55 -14.23
N MET A 71 -1.53 18.78 -13.14
CA MET A 71 -2.50 19.01 -12.08
C MET A 71 -2.33 20.37 -11.39
N ALA A 72 -1.14 20.99 -11.47
CA ALA A 72 -0.88 22.32 -10.94
C ALA A 72 -1.90 23.37 -11.48
N GLU A 73 -2.30 23.28 -12.76
CA GLU A 73 -3.29 24.20 -13.34
C GLU A 73 -4.71 23.96 -12.81
N HIS A 74 -5.03 22.70 -12.50
CA HIS A 74 -6.29 22.34 -11.84
C HIS A 74 -6.31 22.79 -10.38
N ALA A 75 -5.19 22.62 -9.66
CA ALA A 75 -5.02 23.11 -8.30
C ALA A 75 -5.22 24.63 -8.22
N GLN A 76 -4.58 25.38 -9.12
CA GLN A 76 -4.77 26.83 -9.21
C GLN A 76 -6.24 27.20 -9.40
N ARG A 77 -6.96 26.52 -10.30
CA ARG A 77 -8.40 26.77 -10.50
C ARG A 77 -9.23 26.46 -9.25
N LEU A 78 -8.97 25.35 -8.58
CA LEU A 78 -9.68 24.98 -7.35
C LEU A 78 -9.42 25.99 -6.23
N ILE A 79 -8.16 26.39 -6.05
CA ILE A 79 -7.71 27.38 -5.06
C ILE A 79 -8.34 28.75 -5.34
N CYS A 80 -8.32 29.22 -6.59
CA CYS A 80 -8.98 30.48 -7.00
C CYS A 80 -10.50 30.43 -6.80
N GLY A 81 -11.13 29.27 -6.95
CA GLY A 81 -12.54 29.05 -6.64
C GLY A 81 -12.90 29.16 -5.15
N ASN A 82 -11.90 29.20 -4.26
CA ASN A 82 -12.06 29.31 -2.81
C ASN A 82 -11.33 30.55 -2.27
N PRO A 83 -11.75 31.78 -2.63
CA PRO A 83 -10.96 33.00 -2.43
C PRO A 83 -10.65 33.32 -0.96
N SER A 84 -11.49 32.91 -0.01
CA SER A 84 -11.24 33.10 1.44
C SER A 84 -10.02 32.34 1.95
N LEU A 85 -9.62 31.26 1.26
CA LEU A 85 -8.47 30.42 1.58
C LEU A 85 -7.33 30.66 0.58
N GLY A 86 -7.66 30.78 -0.70
CA GLY A 86 -6.69 30.78 -1.80
C GLY A 86 -5.75 31.98 -1.82
N GLN A 87 -6.11 33.10 -1.21
CA GLN A 87 -5.20 34.26 -1.06
C GLN A 87 -3.91 33.93 -0.31
N ARG A 88 -3.89 32.83 0.46
CA ARG A 88 -2.73 32.38 1.23
C ARG A 88 -1.95 31.27 0.57
N ILE A 89 -2.36 30.81 -0.62
CA ILE A 89 -1.79 29.63 -1.27
C ILE A 89 -1.13 30.04 -2.58
N THR A 90 0.16 29.73 -2.73
CA THR A 90 0.89 29.88 -3.99
C THR A 90 1.15 28.50 -4.59
N VAL A 91 0.65 28.25 -5.80
CA VAL A 91 0.95 27.01 -6.53
C VAL A 91 2.23 27.20 -7.33
N ILE A 92 3.18 26.29 -7.13
CA ILE A 92 4.48 26.27 -7.80
C ILE A 92 4.54 25.01 -8.64
N LYS A 93 4.51 25.18 -9.97
CA LYS A 93 4.64 24.07 -10.92
C LYS A 93 6.10 23.67 -11.06
N GLY A 94 6.44 22.46 -10.68
CA GLY A 94 7.80 21.93 -10.79
C GLY A 94 8.07 20.78 -9.82
N LYS A 95 9.20 20.11 -10.01
CA LYS A 95 9.64 19.05 -9.10
C LYS A 95 10.22 19.64 -7.82
N VAL A 96 9.99 18.97 -6.70
CA VAL A 96 10.41 19.46 -5.39
C VAL A 96 11.94 19.54 -5.25
N GLU A 97 12.68 18.83 -6.10
CA GLU A 97 14.14 18.82 -6.20
C GLU A 97 14.69 20.00 -7.02
N GLU A 98 13.85 20.65 -7.83
CA GLU A 98 14.25 21.67 -8.82
C GLU A 98 13.72 23.07 -8.49
N VAL A 99 12.60 23.18 -7.76
CA VAL A 99 12.00 24.47 -7.38
C VAL A 99 12.77 25.15 -6.26
N GLU A 100 12.59 26.47 -6.12
CA GLU A 100 13.09 27.28 -5.01
C GLU A 100 11.92 27.96 -4.29
N LEU A 101 12.01 28.04 -2.96
CA LEU A 101 11.02 28.70 -2.10
C LEU A 101 11.62 29.96 -1.47
N PRO A 102 10.83 31.04 -1.29
CA PRO A 102 11.34 32.31 -0.78
C PRO A 102 11.66 32.29 0.72
N GLU A 103 11.14 31.32 1.47
CA GLU A 103 11.41 31.12 2.89
C GLU A 103 11.29 29.64 3.28
N LYS A 104 11.85 29.29 4.45
CA LYS A 104 11.70 27.96 5.05
C LYS A 104 10.31 27.80 5.65
N ALA A 105 9.81 26.57 5.67
CA ALA A 105 8.51 26.21 6.23
C ALA A 105 8.61 25.77 7.69
N ASP A 106 7.58 26.06 8.47
CA ASP A 106 7.39 25.49 9.80
C ASP A 106 6.79 24.08 9.73
N ILE A 107 5.99 23.80 8.69
CA ILE A 107 5.38 22.49 8.46
C ILE A 107 5.57 22.06 7.02
N LEU A 108 5.92 20.80 6.84
CA LEU A 108 5.90 20.12 5.55
C LEU A 108 4.83 19.02 5.58
N ILE A 109 3.83 19.17 4.73
CA ILE A 109 2.72 18.22 4.57
C ILE A 109 2.81 17.54 3.20
N SER A 110 2.49 16.25 3.13
CA SER A 110 2.41 15.52 1.87
C SER A 110 1.60 14.24 2.03
N GLU A 111 1.23 13.65 0.91
CA GLU A 111 0.78 12.27 0.82
C GLU A 111 1.76 11.50 -0.10
N PRO A 112 2.89 11.02 0.45
CA PRO A 112 3.92 10.34 -0.33
C PRO A 112 3.79 8.81 -0.34
N MET A 113 2.67 8.25 0.15
CA MET A 113 2.55 6.82 0.40
C MET A 113 2.06 6.06 -0.83
N GLY A 114 2.88 5.11 -1.30
CA GLY A 114 2.46 4.12 -2.29
C GLY A 114 1.98 2.81 -1.66
N THR A 115 1.69 1.82 -2.50
CA THR A 115 1.56 0.41 -2.06
C THR A 115 2.77 0.00 -1.21
N LEU A 116 2.55 -0.71 -0.11
CA LEU A 116 3.60 -1.05 0.87
C LEU A 116 4.34 0.18 1.42
N LEU A 117 3.68 1.34 1.51
CA LEU A 117 4.24 2.64 1.91
C LEU A 117 5.24 3.24 0.91
N VAL A 118 6.11 2.42 0.30
CA VAL A 118 7.31 2.87 -0.42
C VAL A 118 7.17 2.88 -1.94
N ASN A 119 6.18 2.17 -2.51
CA ASN A 119 6.03 2.13 -3.98
C ASN A 119 5.90 3.56 -4.54
N GLU A 120 6.25 3.73 -5.83
CA GLU A 120 6.32 5.03 -6.52
C GLU A 120 7.49 5.91 -6.09
N ARG A 121 8.20 5.55 -5.01
CA ARG A 121 9.41 6.22 -4.52
C ARG A 121 9.22 7.71 -4.18
N MET A 122 7.99 8.14 -3.91
CA MET A 122 7.69 9.53 -3.56
C MET A 122 8.22 9.94 -2.16
N LEU A 123 8.52 8.97 -1.29
CA LEU A 123 9.19 9.21 -0.02
C LEU A 123 10.58 9.85 -0.17
N GLU A 124 11.28 9.61 -1.28
CA GLU A 124 12.57 10.25 -1.58
C GLU A 124 12.39 11.75 -1.74
N SER A 125 11.46 12.16 -2.60
CA SER A 125 11.05 13.56 -2.77
C SER A 125 10.59 14.20 -1.46
N TYR A 126 9.89 13.43 -0.60
CA TYR A 126 9.42 13.90 0.70
C TYR A 126 10.59 14.22 1.67
N VAL A 127 11.58 13.33 1.73
CA VAL A 127 12.80 13.51 2.53
C VAL A 127 13.68 14.63 1.97
N ILE A 128 13.84 14.73 0.65
CA ILE A 128 14.56 15.84 0.02
C ILE A 128 13.87 17.17 0.35
N ALA A 129 12.55 17.22 0.29
CA ALA A 129 11.80 18.43 0.60
C ALA A 129 11.97 18.87 2.06
N ARG A 130 12.06 17.92 3.01
CA ARG A 130 12.40 18.22 4.41
C ARG A 130 13.75 18.94 4.48
N ASP A 131 14.79 18.36 3.89
CA ASP A 131 16.15 18.92 3.98
C ASP A 131 16.26 20.29 3.29
N ARG A 132 15.55 20.45 2.16
CA ARG A 132 15.55 21.70 1.39
C ARG A 132 14.68 22.80 1.98
N PHE A 133 13.52 22.48 2.52
CA PHE A 133 12.49 23.49 2.80
C PHE A 133 12.02 23.57 4.25
N LEU A 134 12.24 22.54 5.08
CA LEU A 134 11.82 22.59 6.48
C LEU A 134 12.82 23.38 7.33
N ALA A 135 12.33 24.16 8.28
CA ALA A 135 13.13 24.77 9.34
C ALA A 135 13.61 23.70 10.35
N PRO A 136 14.70 23.94 11.12
CA PRO A 136 15.25 22.94 12.06
C PRO A 136 14.25 22.39 13.09
N ASP A 137 13.31 23.21 13.57
CA ASP A 137 12.25 22.80 14.51
C ASP A 137 10.89 22.58 13.82
N GLY A 138 10.91 22.46 12.49
CA GLY A 138 9.70 22.26 11.69
C GLY A 138 9.12 20.86 11.86
N LYS A 139 7.84 20.70 11.54
CA LYS A 139 7.12 19.43 11.65
C LYS A 139 6.83 18.81 10.29
N MET A 140 6.79 17.49 10.28
CA MET A 140 6.40 16.70 9.12
C MET A 140 5.06 16.02 9.34
N PHE A 141 4.17 16.15 8.36
CA PHE A 141 2.85 15.52 8.33
C PHE A 141 2.72 14.68 7.04
N PRO A 142 2.86 13.34 7.10
CA PRO A 142 3.12 12.50 8.27
C PRO A 142 4.57 12.57 8.81
N THR A 143 4.75 12.24 10.08
CA THR A 143 6.04 12.25 10.78
C THR A 143 6.76 10.91 10.70
N THR A 144 6.01 9.81 10.74
CA THR A 144 6.56 8.46 10.80
C THR A 144 5.70 7.52 9.98
N GLY A 145 6.33 6.59 9.27
CA GLY A 145 5.67 5.45 8.64
C GLY A 145 6.05 4.14 9.30
N ARG A 146 5.11 3.18 9.31
CA ARG A 146 5.35 1.81 9.76
C ARG A 146 4.90 0.84 8.69
N ILE A 147 5.80 -0.02 8.25
CA ILE A 147 5.44 -1.20 7.43
C ILE A 147 5.17 -2.32 8.41
N HIS A 148 3.93 -2.79 8.47
CA HIS A 148 3.53 -3.93 9.26
C HIS A 148 3.61 -5.20 8.44
N MET A 149 3.99 -6.30 9.07
CA MET A 149 4.16 -7.60 8.42
C MET A 149 3.63 -8.71 9.32
N ALA A 150 2.95 -9.68 8.73
CA ALA A 150 2.57 -10.92 9.40
C ALA A 150 2.48 -12.08 8.41
N PRO A 151 2.94 -13.29 8.76
CA PRO A 151 2.69 -14.47 7.95
C PRO A 151 1.19 -14.76 7.88
N PHE A 152 0.73 -15.27 6.74
CA PHE A 152 -0.68 -15.61 6.52
C PHE A 152 -0.87 -17.02 5.97
N SER A 153 -2.08 -17.56 6.14
CA SER A 153 -2.53 -18.80 5.54
C SER A 153 -3.80 -18.57 4.72
N ASP A 154 -3.70 -18.63 3.40
CA ASP A 154 -4.83 -18.54 2.48
C ASP A 154 -4.64 -19.55 1.32
N GLU A 155 -5.21 -20.75 1.48
CA GLU A 155 -5.15 -21.81 0.47
C GLU A 155 -5.87 -21.39 -0.82
N TYR A 156 -6.98 -20.65 -0.70
CA TYR A 156 -7.77 -20.24 -1.85
C TYR A 156 -6.97 -19.31 -2.76
N LEU A 157 -6.29 -18.31 -2.18
CA LEU A 157 -5.41 -17.43 -2.96
C LEU A 157 -4.29 -18.23 -3.64
N TYR A 158 -3.62 -19.11 -2.88
CA TYR A 158 -2.50 -19.88 -3.42
C TYR A 158 -2.94 -20.74 -4.62
N VAL A 159 -4.05 -21.46 -4.48
CA VAL A 159 -4.62 -22.30 -5.56
C VAL A 159 -5.08 -21.43 -6.73
N GLU A 160 -5.71 -20.28 -6.49
CA GLU A 160 -6.10 -19.34 -7.55
C GLU A 160 -4.89 -18.91 -8.40
N MET A 161 -3.78 -18.55 -7.76
CA MET A 161 -2.54 -18.15 -8.45
C MET A 161 -1.91 -19.33 -9.19
N ALA A 162 -1.78 -20.49 -8.55
CA ALA A 162 -1.22 -21.69 -9.15
C ALA A 162 -2.05 -22.14 -10.38
N ASN A 163 -3.37 -22.04 -10.29
CA ASN A 163 -4.28 -22.47 -11.37
C ASN A 163 -4.18 -21.60 -12.63
N LYS A 164 -3.77 -20.34 -12.52
CA LYS A 164 -3.54 -19.49 -13.72
C LYS A 164 -2.46 -20.07 -14.63
N ALA A 165 -1.46 -20.73 -14.06
CA ALA A 165 -0.40 -21.40 -14.82
C ALA A 165 -0.90 -22.63 -15.58
N LEU A 166 -2.00 -23.27 -15.16
CA LEU A 166 -2.52 -24.49 -15.79
C LEU A 166 -2.94 -24.30 -17.25
N PHE A 167 -3.26 -23.07 -17.67
CA PHE A 167 -3.47 -22.75 -19.08
C PHE A 167 -2.29 -23.22 -19.96
N TRP A 168 -1.06 -23.10 -19.45
CA TRP A 168 0.15 -23.48 -20.16
C TRP A 168 0.40 -24.99 -20.17
N GLN A 169 -0.40 -25.81 -19.48
CA GLN A 169 -0.28 -27.28 -19.52
C GLN A 169 -0.96 -27.93 -20.73
N GLN A 170 -1.42 -27.13 -21.70
CA GLN A 170 -2.09 -27.64 -22.90
C GLN A 170 -1.08 -28.19 -23.92
N HIS A 171 -1.17 -29.48 -24.24
CA HIS A 171 -0.34 -30.14 -25.26
C HIS A 171 -0.77 -29.86 -26.72
N ASN A 172 -1.97 -29.31 -26.93
CA ASN A 172 -2.53 -29.08 -28.27
C ASN A 172 -3.44 -27.84 -28.31
N PHE A 173 -2.87 -26.66 -28.07
CA PHE A 173 -3.55 -25.39 -28.28
C PHE A 173 -3.46 -24.99 -29.75
N PHE A 174 -4.53 -25.28 -30.52
CA PHE A 174 -4.57 -25.07 -31.97
C PHE A 174 -3.39 -25.71 -32.74
N GLY A 175 -2.96 -26.91 -32.35
CA GLY A 175 -1.81 -27.60 -32.98
C GLY A 175 -0.45 -27.30 -32.33
N VAL A 176 -0.41 -26.53 -31.25
CA VAL A 176 0.83 -26.12 -30.57
C VAL A 176 0.86 -26.62 -29.12
N ASP A 177 1.99 -27.21 -28.71
CA ASP A 177 2.25 -27.59 -27.31
C ASP A 177 2.75 -26.37 -26.53
N LEU A 178 1.97 -25.93 -25.52
CA LEU A 178 2.30 -24.78 -24.67
C LEU A 178 3.11 -25.17 -23.41
N THR A 179 3.23 -26.47 -23.10
CA THR A 179 3.85 -26.96 -21.86
C THR A 179 5.28 -26.51 -21.62
N PRO A 180 6.13 -26.24 -22.64
CA PRO A 180 7.47 -25.70 -22.40
C PRO A 180 7.50 -24.36 -21.65
N LEU A 181 6.40 -23.59 -21.67
CA LEU A 181 6.30 -22.28 -20.99
C LEU A 181 5.63 -22.35 -19.61
N HIS A 182 5.12 -23.50 -19.19
CA HIS A 182 4.41 -23.64 -17.90
C HIS A 182 5.27 -23.21 -16.69
N GLY A 183 6.53 -23.63 -16.64
CA GLY A 183 7.42 -23.29 -15.52
C GLY A 183 7.67 -21.78 -15.41
N SER A 184 7.92 -21.11 -16.54
CA SER A 184 8.11 -19.66 -16.59
C SER A 184 6.82 -18.90 -16.23
N ALA A 185 5.66 -19.36 -16.71
CA ALA A 185 4.38 -18.77 -16.36
C ALA A 185 4.08 -18.91 -14.85
N PHE A 186 4.30 -20.11 -14.28
CA PHE A 186 4.14 -20.36 -12.86
C PHE A 186 5.01 -19.40 -12.02
N GLN A 187 6.30 -19.29 -12.34
CA GLN A 187 7.19 -18.33 -11.67
C GLN A 187 6.72 -16.89 -11.86
N GLY A 188 6.25 -16.54 -13.07
CA GLY A 188 5.69 -15.22 -13.37
C GLY A 188 4.52 -14.86 -12.45
N TYR A 189 3.54 -15.73 -12.27
CA TYR A 189 2.40 -15.47 -11.38
C TYR A 189 2.82 -15.29 -9.91
N PHE A 190 3.75 -16.10 -9.41
CA PHE A 190 4.28 -15.97 -8.04
C PHE A 190 5.29 -14.83 -7.86
N SER A 191 5.74 -14.20 -8.94
CA SER A 191 6.55 -12.96 -8.90
C SER A 191 5.71 -11.69 -8.78
N GLN A 192 4.37 -11.79 -8.86
CA GLN A 192 3.47 -10.66 -8.66
C GLN A 192 2.96 -10.67 -7.22
N PRO A 193 3.22 -9.63 -6.42
CA PRO A 193 2.55 -9.50 -5.14
C PRO A 193 1.07 -9.15 -5.38
N VAL A 194 0.21 -9.57 -4.46
CA VAL A 194 -1.25 -9.41 -4.59
C VAL A 194 -1.70 -8.22 -3.77
N VAL A 195 -2.50 -7.33 -4.36
CA VAL A 195 -3.10 -6.19 -3.66
C VAL A 195 -4.60 -6.43 -3.52
N ASP A 196 -5.06 -6.64 -2.30
CA ASP A 196 -6.48 -6.76 -1.95
C ASP A 196 -6.76 -6.59 -0.45
N ALA A 197 -8.04 -6.49 -0.11
CA ALA A 197 -8.49 -6.57 1.28
C ALA A 197 -8.69 -8.05 1.66
N PHE A 198 -8.25 -8.42 2.85
CA PHE A 198 -8.42 -9.78 3.36
C PHE A 198 -8.83 -9.80 4.84
N ASP A 199 -9.36 -10.93 5.28
CA ASP A 199 -9.80 -11.12 6.66
C ASP A 199 -8.58 -11.28 7.59
N PRO A 200 -8.44 -10.45 8.66
CA PRO A 200 -7.30 -10.53 9.57
C PRO A 200 -7.16 -11.90 10.27
N ARG A 201 -8.21 -12.74 10.29
CA ARG A 201 -8.15 -14.12 10.80
C ARG A 201 -7.26 -15.05 9.97
N LEU A 202 -6.88 -14.66 8.76
CA LEU A 202 -5.91 -15.39 7.93
C LEU A 202 -4.47 -15.21 8.42
N LEU A 203 -4.20 -14.23 9.30
CA LEU A 203 -2.89 -14.03 9.91
C LEU A 203 -2.60 -15.14 10.93
N ILE A 204 -1.39 -15.68 10.88
CA ILE A 204 -1.01 -16.82 11.73
C ILE A 204 -0.19 -16.40 12.96
N SER A 205 0.16 -15.12 13.07
CA SER A 205 0.84 -14.53 14.23
C SER A 205 0.39 -13.08 14.41
N PRO A 206 0.60 -12.48 15.60
CA PRO A 206 0.60 -11.03 15.73
C PRO A 206 1.58 -10.40 14.74
N PRO A 207 1.26 -9.21 14.20
CA PRO A 207 2.15 -8.51 13.30
C PRO A 207 3.35 -7.92 14.02
N THR A 208 4.45 -7.80 13.29
CA THR A 208 5.58 -6.93 13.64
C THR A 208 5.61 -5.75 12.69
N TYR A 209 6.43 -4.73 12.98
CA TYR A 209 6.56 -3.58 12.08
C TYR A 209 8.00 -3.06 11.99
N HIS A 210 8.31 -2.47 10.84
CA HIS A 210 9.53 -1.70 10.60
C HIS A 210 9.17 -0.22 10.53
N THR A 211 9.95 0.63 11.20
CA THR A 211 9.65 2.06 11.33
C THR A 211 10.56 2.89 10.44
N LEU A 212 9.96 3.79 9.65
CA LEU A 212 10.64 4.82 8.88
C LEU A 212 10.36 6.17 9.56
N ASP A 213 11.38 6.79 10.15
CA ASP A 213 11.27 8.12 10.74
C ASP A 213 11.61 9.18 9.69
N PHE A 214 10.57 9.80 9.13
CA PHE A 214 10.74 10.80 8.08
C PHE A 214 11.46 12.05 8.56
N THR A 215 11.60 12.27 9.87
CA THR A 215 12.26 13.47 10.41
C THR A 215 13.79 13.37 10.39
N SER A 216 14.34 12.15 10.43
CA SER A 216 15.79 11.93 10.55
C SER A 216 16.38 11.03 9.47
N MET A 217 15.58 10.21 8.80
CA MET A 217 16.08 9.28 7.78
C MET A 217 16.67 10.02 6.58
N LYS A 218 17.64 9.42 5.92
CA LYS A 218 18.21 9.94 4.69
C LYS A 218 17.55 9.31 3.47
N GLU A 219 17.63 10.00 2.34
CA GLU A 219 17.10 9.50 1.07
C GLU A 219 17.72 8.15 0.69
N GLU A 220 19.02 7.96 0.93
CA GLU A 220 19.72 6.73 0.52
C GLU A 220 19.24 5.49 1.28
N GLU A 221 18.67 5.66 2.47
CA GLU A 221 18.07 4.58 3.25
C GLU A 221 16.80 4.02 2.60
N LEU A 222 16.20 4.75 1.65
CA LEU A 222 15.07 4.27 0.84
C LEU A 222 15.52 3.43 -0.35
N TYR A 223 16.81 3.43 -0.73
CA TYR A 223 17.26 2.66 -1.90
C TYR A 223 17.31 1.15 -1.61
N GLU A 224 17.61 0.80 -0.36
CA GLU A 224 17.68 -0.57 0.11
C GLU A 224 17.11 -0.65 1.53
N ILE A 225 15.93 -1.26 1.67
CA ILE A 225 15.27 -1.44 2.96
C ILE A 225 15.36 -2.91 3.33
N ASP A 226 16.11 -3.20 4.39
CA ASP A 226 16.33 -4.54 4.87
C ASP A 226 15.66 -4.81 6.22
N ILE A 227 14.68 -5.71 6.24
CA ILE A 227 13.85 -5.98 7.41
C ILE A 227 14.02 -7.46 7.83
N PRO A 228 14.67 -7.74 8.97
CA PRO A 228 14.69 -9.09 9.52
C PRO A 228 13.29 -9.48 10.02
N LEU A 229 12.90 -10.71 9.75
CA LEU A 229 11.59 -11.26 10.13
C LEU A 229 11.75 -12.26 11.27
N SER A 230 10.91 -12.14 12.29
CA SER A 230 10.79 -13.12 13.38
C SER A 230 9.35 -13.13 13.88
N PHE A 231 8.73 -14.30 13.82
CA PHE A 231 7.35 -14.53 14.21
C PHE A 231 7.23 -15.85 14.96
N VAL A 232 6.18 -15.97 15.77
CA VAL A 232 5.79 -17.24 16.42
C VAL A 232 4.41 -17.61 15.91
N ALA A 233 4.30 -18.77 15.26
CA ALA A 233 3.04 -19.27 14.75
C ALA A 233 2.06 -19.52 15.90
N SER A 234 0.87 -18.92 15.84
CA SER A 234 -0.18 -19.11 16.85
C SER A 234 -0.97 -20.41 16.63
N VAL A 235 -0.94 -20.94 15.42
CA VAL A 235 -1.68 -22.14 15.01
C VAL A 235 -0.81 -23.02 14.11
N GLY A 236 -1.08 -24.33 14.11
CA GLY A 236 -0.49 -25.25 13.14
C GLY A 236 -1.19 -25.11 11.80
N THR A 237 -0.46 -24.75 10.73
CA THR A 237 -1.04 -24.51 9.40
C THR A 237 0.03 -24.48 8.30
N ARG A 238 -0.42 -24.34 7.05
CA ARG A 238 0.42 -24.03 5.89
C ARG A 238 0.53 -22.52 5.71
N VAL A 239 1.73 -21.98 5.82
CA VAL A 239 2.06 -20.56 5.64
C VAL A 239 2.25 -20.29 4.15
N HIS A 240 1.36 -19.46 3.60
CA HIS A 240 1.31 -19.17 2.17
C HIS A 240 2.17 -17.97 1.78
N GLY A 241 2.58 -17.14 2.74
CA GLY A 241 3.43 -15.99 2.46
C GLY A 241 3.41 -14.96 3.59
N LEU A 242 3.79 -13.74 3.23
CA LEU A 242 3.83 -12.58 4.11
C LEU A 242 2.79 -11.55 3.67
N ALA A 243 1.91 -11.15 4.57
CA ALA A 243 0.99 -10.04 4.39
C ALA A 243 1.63 -8.78 4.96
N CYS A 244 1.50 -7.68 4.24
CA CYS A 244 2.06 -6.39 4.59
C CYS A 244 1.03 -5.27 4.42
N TRP A 245 1.10 -4.29 5.30
CA TRP A 245 0.31 -3.06 5.23
C TRP A 245 1.13 -1.94 5.87
N PHE A 246 0.58 -0.73 5.92
CA PHE A 246 1.27 0.37 6.57
C PHE A 246 0.36 1.27 7.39
N ASP A 247 0.98 1.90 8.37
CA ASP A 247 0.40 2.99 9.15
C ASP A 247 1.29 4.22 9.02
N VAL A 248 0.72 5.41 9.02
CA VAL A 248 1.48 6.67 9.15
C VAL A 248 0.97 7.51 10.31
N LEU A 249 1.89 8.09 11.06
CA LEU A 249 1.63 8.94 12.22
C LEU A 249 1.76 10.41 11.84
N PHE A 250 0.74 11.19 12.16
CA PHE A 250 0.80 12.64 12.24
C PHE A 250 1.05 13.03 13.71
N ASN A 251 2.30 13.36 14.05
CA ASN A 251 2.72 13.66 15.42
C ASN A 251 2.52 15.15 15.76
N GLY A 252 1.25 15.57 15.81
CA GLY A 252 0.89 16.95 16.14
C GLY A 252 1.06 17.29 17.62
N SER A 253 1.13 18.59 17.95
CA SER A 253 1.35 19.06 19.34
C SER A 253 0.15 18.82 20.25
N THR A 254 -1.06 18.81 19.68
CA THR A 254 -2.30 18.66 20.45
C THR A 254 -2.72 17.20 20.49
N VAL A 255 -2.71 16.51 19.34
CA VAL A 255 -3.11 15.11 19.21
C VAL A 255 -2.21 14.36 18.23
N GLN A 256 -1.97 13.09 18.54
CA GLN A 256 -1.38 12.13 17.60
C GLN A 256 -2.50 11.46 16.80
N ARG A 257 -2.36 11.43 15.47
CA ARG A 257 -3.32 10.76 14.57
C ARG A 257 -2.62 9.71 13.72
N TRP A 258 -3.24 8.54 13.61
CA TRP A 258 -2.77 7.46 12.75
C TRP A 258 -3.72 7.29 11.57
N LEU A 259 -3.15 7.26 10.37
CA LEU A 259 -3.81 6.67 9.20
C LEU A 259 -3.33 5.22 9.12
N THR A 260 -4.25 4.26 9.18
CA THR A 260 -3.93 2.83 9.09
C THR A 260 -4.52 2.21 7.84
N THR A 261 -3.77 1.28 7.25
CA THR A 261 -4.24 0.40 6.16
C THR A 261 -4.34 -1.06 6.61
N ALA A 262 -4.38 -1.30 7.93
CA ALA A 262 -4.43 -2.65 8.49
C ALA A 262 -5.65 -3.47 8.02
N PRO A 263 -5.50 -4.79 7.85
CA PRO A 263 -6.64 -5.66 7.56
C PRO A 263 -7.65 -5.62 8.72
N GLY A 264 -8.95 -5.55 8.39
CA GLY A 264 -10.03 -5.39 9.36
C GLY A 264 -10.36 -3.95 9.74
N SER A 265 -9.51 -2.98 9.40
CA SER A 265 -9.87 -1.56 9.42
C SER A 265 -10.71 -1.19 8.19
N PRO A 266 -11.40 -0.04 8.18
CA PRO A 266 -12.06 0.46 6.97
C PRO A 266 -11.10 0.49 5.77
N THR A 267 -11.50 -0.14 4.67
CA THR A 267 -10.65 -0.29 3.49
C THR A 267 -10.30 1.06 2.87
N THR A 268 -9.01 1.26 2.61
CA THR A 268 -8.47 2.37 1.82
C THR A 268 -8.17 1.89 0.39
N HIS A 269 -7.93 2.80 -0.54
CA HIS A 269 -7.57 2.45 -1.91
C HIS A 269 -6.21 1.73 -2.03
N TRP A 270 -5.35 1.79 -1.01
CA TRP A 270 -4.09 1.05 -0.95
C TRP A 270 -4.29 -0.45 -0.67
N TYR A 271 -5.42 -0.83 -0.07
CA TYR A 271 -5.68 -2.18 0.42
C TYR A 271 -4.50 -2.70 1.28
N GLN A 272 -4.20 -4.00 1.19
CA GLN A 272 -3.00 -4.61 1.75
C GLN A 272 -2.22 -5.33 0.65
N LEU A 273 -0.92 -5.58 0.88
CA LEU A 273 -0.06 -6.35 0.00
C LEU A 273 0.13 -7.77 0.54
N ARG A 274 0.06 -8.79 -0.31
CA ARG A 274 0.36 -10.18 0.04
C ARG A 274 1.44 -10.74 -0.89
N CYS A 275 2.60 -11.05 -0.33
CA CYS A 275 3.70 -11.71 -1.01
C CYS A 275 3.54 -13.22 -0.87
N VAL A 276 3.04 -13.88 -1.92
CA VAL A 276 2.76 -15.33 -1.90
C VAL A 276 4.02 -16.12 -2.25
N LEU A 277 4.35 -17.12 -1.44
CA LEU A 277 5.47 -18.02 -1.68
C LEU A 277 5.06 -19.13 -2.65
N SER A 278 5.91 -19.44 -3.62
CA SER A 278 5.69 -20.55 -4.55
C SER A 278 5.70 -21.91 -3.86
N GLN A 279 6.51 -22.04 -2.80
CA GLN A 279 6.56 -23.19 -1.90
C GLN A 279 6.11 -22.76 -0.49
N PRO A 280 4.86 -23.05 -0.09
CA PRO A 280 4.38 -22.76 1.26
C PRO A 280 5.15 -23.52 2.34
N LEU A 281 5.22 -22.97 3.55
CA LEU A 281 5.89 -23.60 4.70
C LEU A 281 4.86 -24.30 5.59
N TYR A 282 5.19 -25.45 6.16
CA TYR A 282 4.37 -26.08 7.19
C TYR A 282 4.90 -25.73 8.58
N VAL A 283 4.02 -25.22 9.45
CA VAL A 283 4.36 -24.86 10.83
C VAL A 283 3.39 -25.45 11.84
N MET A 284 3.86 -25.66 13.05
CA MET A 284 3.08 -26.02 14.23
C MET A 284 2.85 -24.79 15.13
N ALA A 285 1.82 -24.84 15.96
CA ALA A 285 1.61 -23.80 16.98
C ALA A 285 2.82 -23.69 17.92
N GLY A 286 3.27 -22.47 18.16
CA GLY A 286 4.46 -22.11 18.92
C GLY A 286 5.76 -22.10 18.11
N GLN A 287 5.77 -22.59 16.86
CA GLN A 287 6.98 -22.69 16.05
C GLN A 287 7.45 -21.31 15.57
N GLU A 288 8.77 -21.10 15.64
CA GLU A 288 9.39 -19.86 15.17
C GLU A 288 9.52 -19.85 13.64
N ILE A 289 9.11 -18.73 13.04
CA ILE A 289 9.30 -18.41 11.63
C ILE A 289 10.24 -17.22 11.56
N THR A 290 11.40 -17.41 10.92
CA THR A 290 12.39 -16.36 10.71
C THR A 290 12.56 -16.05 9.24
N GLY A 291 13.17 -14.92 8.91
CA GLY A 291 13.36 -14.57 7.51
C GLY A 291 13.91 -13.17 7.30
N ARG A 292 13.73 -12.69 6.08
CA ARG A 292 14.17 -11.38 5.63
C ARG A 292 13.22 -10.87 4.56
N LEU A 293 12.70 -9.65 4.73
CA LEU A 293 12.02 -8.89 3.70
C LEU A 293 12.98 -7.78 3.25
N HIS A 294 13.48 -7.91 2.03
CA HIS A 294 14.49 -7.01 1.49
C HIS A 294 13.97 -6.32 0.23
N LEU A 295 13.85 -5.00 0.27
CA LEU A 295 13.32 -4.17 -0.81
C LEU A 295 14.48 -3.42 -1.47
N VAL A 296 14.65 -3.58 -2.78
CA VAL A 296 15.68 -2.89 -3.56
C VAL A 296 15.03 -1.99 -4.59
N ALA A 297 15.27 -0.68 -4.47
CA ALA A 297 14.74 0.31 -5.38
C ALA A 297 15.33 0.15 -6.79
N HIS A 298 14.54 0.47 -7.82
CA HIS A 298 15.02 0.52 -9.20
C HIS A 298 14.45 1.70 -9.98
N SER A 299 14.96 1.88 -11.19
CA SER A 299 14.72 3.07 -12.04
C SER A 299 13.27 3.21 -12.54
N ALA A 300 12.44 2.18 -12.40
CA ALA A 300 11.02 2.23 -12.77
C ALA A 300 10.11 2.84 -11.69
N GLN A 301 10.68 3.54 -10.70
CA GLN A 301 9.96 4.15 -9.57
C GLN A 301 9.22 3.08 -8.75
N SER A 302 9.92 2.01 -8.38
CA SER A 302 9.39 0.87 -7.64
C SER A 302 10.53 0.09 -6.97
N TYR A 303 10.17 -1.02 -6.32
CA TYR A 303 11.06 -1.94 -5.63
C TYR A 303 10.92 -3.36 -6.15
N THR A 304 12.06 -4.05 -6.25
CA THR A 304 12.07 -5.51 -6.27
C THR A 304 12.07 -6.01 -4.82
N ILE A 305 11.15 -6.92 -4.51
CA ILE A 305 11.00 -7.55 -3.20
C ILE A 305 11.71 -8.90 -3.19
N TYR A 306 12.67 -9.08 -2.31
CA TYR A 306 13.28 -10.36 -1.99
C TYR A 306 12.77 -10.82 -0.63
N LEU A 307 11.93 -11.85 -0.63
CA LEU A 307 11.38 -12.46 0.57
C LEU A 307 12.07 -13.79 0.83
N THR A 308 12.58 -13.98 2.04
CA THR A 308 12.98 -15.30 2.56
C THR A 308 12.19 -15.58 3.82
N MET A 309 11.60 -16.76 3.92
CA MET A 309 10.94 -17.24 5.14
C MET A 309 11.39 -18.67 5.42
N SER A 310 11.67 -18.94 6.69
CA SER A 310 12.17 -20.23 7.17
C SER A 310 11.46 -20.64 8.44
N ALA A 311 11.01 -21.90 8.52
CA ALA A 311 10.49 -22.49 9.74
C ALA A 311 11.62 -23.20 10.48
N LYS A 312 11.88 -22.83 11.74
CA LYS A 312 12.90 -23.51 12.56
C LYS A 312 12.43 -24.89 13.03
N MET A 313 13.36 -25.80 13.28
CA MET A 313 13.06 -27.13 13.84
C MET A 313 12.26 -27.03 15.14
N TRP A 314 11.31 -27.95 15.31
CA TRP A 314 10.36 -27.99 16.42
C TRP A 314 10.38 -29.37 17.10
N GLY A 315 10.32 -29.42 18.43
CA GLY A 315 10.17 -30.66 19.21
C GLY A 315 11.36 -31.03 20.12
N VAL A 316 11.14 -32.01 21.01
CA VAL A 316 12.14 -32.53 21.95
C VAL A 316 13.17 -33.38 21.19
N GLY A 317 14.45 -33.00 21.25
CA GLY A 317 15.55 -33.68 20.54
C GLY A 317 15.98 -33.02 19.22
N ALA A 318 15.31 -31.95 18.79
CA ALA A 318 15.79 -31.08 17.73
C ALA A 318 16.97 -30.23 18.25
N GLU A 319 18.08 -30.12 17.49
CA GLU A 319 19.08 -29.08 17.75
C GLU A 319 18.38 -27.72 17.71
N GLN A 320 18.27 -27.06 18.86
CA GLN A 320 17.60 -25.76 19.00
C GLN A 320 18.32 -24.74 18.09
N GLY A 321 17.75 -24.46 16.92
CA GLY A 321 18.30 -23.53 15.94
C GLY A 321 18.38 -24.02 14.50
N GLY A 322 18.18 -25.31 14.22
CA GLY A 322 18.17 -25.84 12.85
C GLY A 322 17.01 -25.30 12.01
N ILE A 323 17.21 -25.10 10.70
CA ILE A 323 16.15 -24.70 9.76
C ILE A 323 15.55 -25.95 9.12
N LEU A 324 14.22 -26.13 9.23
CA LEU A 324 13.51 -27.30 8.69
C LEU A 324 13.07 -27.07 7.23
N GLN A 325 12.53 -25.90 6.94
CA GLN A 325 12.01 -25.52 5.64
C GLN A 325 12.40 -24.07 5.38
N THR A 326 12.79 -23.76 4.14
CA THR A 326 13.02 -22.40 3.66
C THR A 326 12.32 -22.22 2.34
N SER A 327 11.68 -21.08 2.16
CA SER A 327 11.07 -20.65 0.91
C SER A 327 11.48 -19.23 0.61
N THR A 328 11.75 -18.96 -0.67
CA THR A 328 12.18 -17.66 -1.15
C THR A 328 11.30 -17.19 -2.31
N GLY A 329 11.12 -15.89 -2.41
CA GLY A 329 10.37 -15.23 -3.47
C GLY A 329 11.10 -13.99 -3.95
N LYS A 330 11.13 -13.80 -5.27
CA LYS A 330 11.49 -12.53 -5.89
C LYS A 330 10.22 -11.96 -6.53
N LEU A 331 9.72 -10.85 -6.01
CA LEU A 331 8.49 -10.23 -6.47
C LEU A 331 8.76 -8.82 -7.00
N GLU A 332 7.97 -8.37 -7.97
CA GLU A 332 8.06 -7.03 -8.55
C GLU A 332 6.88 -6.17 -8.09
N LEU A 333 7.17 -5.10 -7.34
CA LEU A 333 6.14 -4.22 -6.78
C LEU A 333 5.54 -3.27 -7.82
N LYS A 334 6.15 -3.12 -9.00
CA LYS A 334 5.72 -2.13 -9.99
C LYS A 334 4.35 -2.44 -10.56
N GLU A 335 4.10 -3.72 -10.82
CA GLU A 335 2.87 -4.21 -11.46
C GLU A 335 2.25 -5.33 -10.61
N PRO A 336 1.71 -4.97 -9.43
CA PRO A 336 1.10 -5.95 -8.55
C PRO A 336 -0.22 -6.45 -9.16
N TYR A 337 -0.62 -7.65 -8.74
CA TYR A 337 -1.92 -8.19 -9.12
C TYR A 337 -3.02 -7.63 -8.21
N TYR A 338 -3.80 -6.68 -8.72
CA TYR A 338 -4.98 -6.16 -8.02
C TYR A 338 -6.11 -7.18 -8.05
N ARG A 339 -6.38 -7.81 -6.90
CA ARG A 339 -7.42 -8.84 -6.75
C ARG A 339 -8.68 -8.22 -6.17
N LEU A 340 -9.50 -7.65 -7.03
CA LEU A 340 -10.82 -7.15 -6.63
C LEU A 340 -11.75 -8.35 -6.41
N SER A 341 -12.01 -8.70 -5.15
CA SER A 341 -13.11 -9.60 -4.84
C SER A 341 -14.41 -8.91 -5.26
N GLN A 342 -15.08 -9.39 -6.30
CA GLN A 342 -16.49 -9.07 -6.46
C GLN A 342 -17.19 -9.56 -5.18
N PRO A 343 -18.02 -8.75 -4.50
CA PRO A 343 -18.94 -9.32 -3.54
C PRO A 343 -19.76 -10.36 -4.33
N GLN A 344 -19.66 -11.64 -3.93
CA GLN A 344 -20.51 -12.68 -4.51
C GLN A 344 -21.95 -12.18 -4.37
N SER A 345 -22.60 -11.89 -5.49
CA SER A 345 -24.02 -11.65 -5.52
C SER A 345 -24.67 -12.95 -5.03
N TYR A 346 -25.26 -12.90 -3.84
CA TYR A 346 -26.21 -13.93 -3.43
C TYR A 346 -27.31 -13.95 -4.48
N MET A 347 -27.23 -14.91 -5.41
CA MET A 347 -28.38 -15.26 -6.24
C MET A 347 -29.42 -15.82 -5.29
N LEU A 348 -30.45 -15.01 -5.00
CA LEU A 348 -31.71 -15.51 -4.46
C LEU A 348 -32.16 -16.65 -5.39
N GLN A 349 -32.17 -17.88 -4.85
CA GLN A 349 -32.85 -19.00 -5.49
C GLN A 349 -34.30 -18.58 -5.70
N GLN A 350 -34.66 -18.23 -6.94
CA GLN A 350 -36.06 -18.16 -7.33
C GLN A 350 -36.57 -19.59 -7.40
N ASP A 351 -37.54 -19.88 -6.55
CA ASP A 351 -38.39 -21.06 -6.58
C ASP A 351 -38.86 -21.38 -8.01
N GLN A 352 -38.27 -22.41 -8.63
CA GLN A 352 -38.94 -23.16 -9.68
C GLN A 352 -39.73 -24.29 -9.02
N GLN A 353 -40.89 -23.96 -8.45
CA GLN A 353 -41.97 -24.93 -8.35
C GLN A 353 -42.46 -25.21 -9.77
N GLN A 354 -42.02 -26.33 -10.34
CA GLN A 354 -42.64 -26.92 -11.52
C GLN A 354 -44.09 -27.27 -11.16
N GLN A 355 -45.04 -26.48 -11.68
CA GLN A 355 -46.44 -26.88 -11.78
C GLN A 355 -46.54 -28.09 -12.73
N GLN A 356 -46.85 -29.25 -12.16
CA GLN A 356 -47.34 -30.40 -12.89
C GLN A 356 -48.74 -30.06 -13.46
N LEU A 357 -48.88 -30.07 -14.78
CA LEU A 357 -50.17 -30.12 -15.47
C LEU A 357 -50.41 -31.58 -15.92
N PRO A 358 -51.56 -32.19 -15.64
CA PRO A 358 -51.84 -33.58 -16.01
C PRO A 358 -52.20 -33.69 -17.49
N SER A 359 -51.62 -34.70 -18.15
CA SER A 359 -51.89 -35.08 -19.53
C SER A 359 -53.30 -35.68 -19.68
N LEU A 360 -54.15 -35.02 -20.47
CA LEU A 360 -55.40 -35.57 -20.98
C LEU A 360 -55.09 -36.52 -22.15
N GLN A 361 -55.46 -37.80 -22.02
CA GLN A 361 -55.49 -38.77 -23.12
C GLN A 361 -56.67 -38.46 -24.05
N PRO A 362 -56.52 -38.56 -25.38
CA PRO A 362 -57.66 -38.66 -26.28
C PRO A 362 -58.13 -40.11 -26.40
N GLN A 363 -59.44 -40.30 -26.28
CA GLN A 363 -60.14 -41.52 -26.69
C GLN A 363 -60.23 -41.58 -28.21
N SER A 364 -59.67 -42.64 -28.81
CA SER A 364 -60.23 -43.40 -29.94
C SER A 364 -59.28 -44.53 -30.31
#